data_AF-A0A960MCX3-F1
#
_entry.id   AF-A0A960MCX3-F1
#
_cell.length_a   1.000
_cell.length_b   1.000
_cell.length_c   1.000
_cell.angle_alpha   90.00
_cell.angle_beta   90.00
_cell.angle_gamma   90.00
#
_symmetry.space_group_name_H-M   'P 1'
#
loop_
_entity.id
_entity.type
_entity.pdbx_description
1 polymer ?
#
loop_
_entity_poly.entity_id
_entity_poly.type
_entity_poly.pdbx_seq_one_letter_code
_entity_poly.pdbx_strand_id
1 'polypeptide(L)'
;ASLLLGLWGFATILLLGIVPAVFGLICGHVALIKIQHSHHRLRGRLAAYAGLVAGYATVLLTPVFAVGLALAYPLLVGNHQQNQERTRLEHASTLYRACEAYARDHGDRYPGSWDQLRGRYLSPADLESLLAGQYDTFPESVKRFLSRLVEGEPKSPDEPAFQLVPHDRPILRELEGSVMVIREIAPPDVERVVVAYDNGETTWLANPNRE
;
A
#
# COMPACT_ATOMS: atom_id res chain seq x y z
N ALA A 1 -24.69 31.35 -8.59
CA ALA A 1 -23.35 30.94 -9.05
C ALA A 1 -22.32 31.00 -7.93
N SER A 2 -22.04 32.18 -7.32
CA SER A 2 -21.02 32.32 -6.27
C SER A 2 -21.20 31.39 -5.06
N LEU A 3 -22.44 31.18 -4.60
CA LEU A 3 -22.74 30.28 -3.48
C LEU A 3 -22.45 28.80 -3.81
N LEU A 4 -22.78 28.35 -5.01
CA LEU A 4 -22.50 26.98 -5.46
C LEU A 4 -20.99 26.75 -5.61
N LEU A 5 -20.26 27.73 -6.15
CA LEU A 5 -18.80 27.68 -6.26
C LEU A 5 -18.11 27.70 -4.89
N GLY A 6 -18.61 28.50 -3.94
CA GLY A 6 -18.11 28.52 -2.57
C GLY A 6 -18.40 27.22 -1.82
N LEU A 7 -19.60 26.66 -1.94
CA LEU A 7 -19.97 25.38 -1.34
C LEU A 7 -19.18 24.23 -1.95
N TRP A 8 -18.96 24.26 -3.26
CA TRP A 8 -18.17 23.26 -3.96
C TRP A 8 -16.68 23.36 -3.59
N GLY A 9 -16.14 24.57 -3.45
CA GLY A 9 -14.79 24.80 -2.93
C GLY A 9 -14.64 24.28 -1.49
N PHE A 10 -15.63 24.53 -0.63
CA PHE A 10 -15.64 24.00 0.74
C PHE A 10 -15.70 22.46 0.77
N ALA A 11 -16.57 21.85 -0.04
CA ALA A 11 -16.67 20.39 -0.14
C ALA A 11 -15.41 19.73 -0.74
N THR A 12 -14.63 20.47 -1.53
CA THR A 12 -13.39 19.98 -2.19
C THR A 12 -12.11 20.47 -1.52
N ILE A 13 -12.20 21.03 -0.31
CA ILE A 13 -11.07 21.58 0.49
C ILE A 13 -9.85 20.66 0.51
N LEU A 14 -10.05 19.33 0.50
CA LEU A 14 -8.98 18.34 0.61
C LEU A 14 -8.25 18.01 -0.71
N LEU A 15 -8.86 18.26 -1.88
CA LEU A 15 -8.31 17.79 -3.17
C LEU A 15 -7.86 18.93 -4.08
N LEU A 16 -8.66 20.00 -4.21
CA LEU A 16 -8.38 21.09 -5.15
C LEU A 16 -9.09 22.40 -4.77
N GLY A 17 -9.60 22.52 -3.53
CA GLY A 17 -10.58 23.53 -3.14
C GLY A 17 -10.12 24.99 -3.22
N ILE A 18 -8.81 25.26 -3.26
CA ILE A 18 -8.26 26.63 -3.35
C ILE A 18 -8.69 27.29 -4.66
N VAL A 19 -8.59 26.58 -5.79
CA VAL A 19 -8.90 27.14 -7.12
C VAL A 19 -10.36 27.58 -7.23
N PRO A 20 -11.38 26.72 -7.00
CA PRO A 20 -12.79 27.13 -7.04
C PRO A 20 -13.15 28.14 -5.94
N ALA A 21 -12.50 28.11 -4.77
CA ALA A 21 -12.72 29.11 -3.72
C ALA A 21 -12.32 30.52 -4.18
N VAL A 22 -11.17 30.67 -4.86
CA VAL A 22 -10.72 31.95 -5.42
C VAL A 22 -11.72 32.47 -6.47
N PHE A 23 -12.18 31.60 -7.40
CA PHE A 23 -13.21 31.99 -8.36
C PHE A 23 -14.52 32.39 -7.68
N GLY A 24 -14.95 31.66 -6.64
CA GLY A 24 -16.11 32.02 -5.82
C GLY A 24 -15.97 33.40 -5.18
N LEU A 25 -14.77 33.73 -4.69
CA LEU A 25 -14.46 35.01 -4.05
C LEU A 25 -14.52 36.19 -5.05
N ILE A 26 -13.95 36.00 -6.24
CA ILE A 26 -13.98 36.99 -7.33
C ILE A 26 -15.42 37.22 -7.79
N CYS A 27 -16.16 36.14 -8.07
CA CYS A 27 -17.58 36.24 -8.46
C CYS A 27 -18.43 36.89 -7.37
N GLY A 28 -18.14 36.62 -6.09
CA GLY A 28 -18.81 37.25 -4.95
C GLY A 28 -18.61 38.77 -4.89
N HIS A 29 -17.37 39.24 -5.04
CA HIS A 29 -17.06 40.68 -5.07
C HIS A 29 -17.71 41.38 -6.27
N VAL A 30 -17.61 40.80 -7.47
CA VAL A 30 -18.22 41.36 -8.68
C VAL A 30 -19.75 41.47 -8.53
N ALA A 31 -20.40 40.46 -7.95
CA ALA A 31 -21.83 40.49 -7.69
C ALA A 31 -22.21 41.61 -6.70
N LEU A 32 -21.43 41.80 -5.63
CA LEU A 32 -21.66 42.86 -4.63
C LEU A 32 -21.52 44.26 -5.23
N ILE A 33 -20.50 44.51 -6.06
CA ILE A 33 -20.30 45.80 -6.74
C ILE A 33 -21.50 46.12 -7.64
N LYS A 34 -21.99 45.13 -8.40
CA LYS A 34 -23.18 45.29 -9.26
C LYS A 34 -24.47 45.55 -8.46
N ILE A 35 -24.65 44.91 -7.31
CA ILE A 35 -25.82 45.14 -6.43
C ILE A 35 -25.79 46.55 -5.81
N GLN A 36 -24.61 47.08 -5.48
CA GLN A 36 -24.47 48.44 -4.98
C GLN A 36 -24.85 49.49 -6.05
N HIS A 37 -24.41 49.31 -7.30
CA HIS A 37 -24.72 50.25 -8.40
C HIS A 37 -26.18 50.22 -8.87
N SER A 38 -26.92 49.14 -8.62
CA SER A 38 -28.29 48.94 -9.14
C SER A 38 -29.40 49.42 -8.18
N HIS A 39 -29.11 50.37 -7.27
CA HIS A 39 -30.07 50.96 -6.32
C HIS A 39 -30.90 49.90 -5.56
N HIS A 40 -30.24 48.83 -5.10
CA HIS A 40 -30.83 47.77 -4.25
C HIS A 40 -32.01 47.00 -4.86
N ARG A 41 -32.23 47.11 -6.18
CA ARG A 41 -33.38 46.49 -6.85
C ARG A 41 -33.23 44.98 -7.09
N LEU A 42 -32.06 44.40 -6.79
CA LEU A 42 -31.73 42.99 -7.02
C LEU A 42 -31.86 42.15 -5.73
N ARG A 43 -32.80 41.20 -5.74
CA ARG A 43 -32.86 40.08 -4.78
C ARG A 43 -31.63 39.19 -4.98
N GLY A 44 -30.83 38.98 -3.94
CA GLY A 44 -29.62 38.13 -4.01
C GLY A 44 -28.45 38.56 -3.12
N ARG A 45 -28.56 39.69 -2.40
CA ARG A 45 -27.51 40.19 -1.50
C ARG A 45 -27.06 39.15 -0.46
N LEU A 46 -28.00 38.46 0.18
CA LEU A 46 -27.68 37.41 1.17
C LEU A 46 -26.88 36.26 0.55
N ALA A 47 -27.23 35.82 -0.67
CA ALA A 47 -26.50 34.76 -1.36
C ALA A 47 -25.08 35.19 -1.75
N ALA A 48 -24.87 36.46 -2.12
CA ALA A 48 -23.54 37.00 -2.39
C ALA A 48 -22.66 37.04 -1.14
N TYR A 49 -23.21 37.51 0.00
CA TYR A 49 -22.50 37.49 1.29
C TYR A 49 -22.19 36.07 1.75
N ALA A 50 -23.15 35.14 1.67
CA ALA A 50 -22.94 33.75 2.05
C ALA A 50 -21.82 33.08 1.23
N GLY A 51 -21.79 33.32 -0.09
CA GLY A 51 -20.70 32.82 -0.94
C GLY A 51 -19.33 33.40 -0.59
N LEU A 52 -19.27 34.69 -0.21
CA LEU A 52 -18.04 35.35 0.23
C LEU A 52 -17.54 34.83 1.58
N VAL A 53 -18.43 34.71 2.56
CA VAL A 53 -18.10 34.16 3.88
C VAL A 53 -17.63 32.70 3.74
N ALA A 54 -18.33 31.88 2.96
CA ALA A 54 -17.91 30.51 2.69
C ALA A 54 -16.54 30.44 1.98
N GLY A 55 -16.29 31.32 1.02
CA GLY A 55 -14.99 31.42 0.33
C GLY A 55 -13.84 31.81 1.27
N TYR A 56 -14.03 32.84 2.11
CA TYR A 56 -13.02 33.23 3.10
C TYR A 56 -12.79 32.17 4.17
N ALA A 57 -13.86 31.55 4.68
CA ALA A 57 -13.75 30.44 5.62
C ALA A 57 -12.94 29.28 5.02
N THR A 58 -13.18 28.96 3.74
CA THR A 58 -12.41 27.94 3.02
C THR A 58 -10.93 28.29 2.93
N VAL A 59 -10.59 29.51 2.49
CA VAL A 59 -9.20 29.97 2.38
C VAL A 59 -8.50 29.97 3.74
N LEU A 60 -9.20 30.37 4.81
CA LEU A 60 -8.66 30.44 6.17
C LEU A 60 -8.47 29.06 6.80
N LEU A 61 -9.40 28.12 6.58
CA LEU A 61 -9.34 26.78 7.16
C LEU A 61 -8.37 25.85 6.42
N THR A 62 -8.13 26.09 5.13
CA THR A 62 -7.24 25.27 4.29
C THR A 62 -5.85 25.02 4.92
N PRO A 63 -5.07 26.02 5.39
CA PRO A 63 -3.77 25.76 6.01
C PRO A 63 -3.87 24.93 7.29
N VAL A 64 -4.94 25.07 8.07
CA VAL A 64 -5.16 24.28 9.29
C VAL A 64 -5.36 22.80 8.95
N PHE A 65 -6.18 22.51 7.95
CA PHE A 65 -6.37 21.14 7.46
C PHE A 65 -5.12 20.57 6.81
N ALA A 66 -4.38 21.38 6.03
CA ALA A 66 -3.14 20.94 5.40
C ALA A 66 -2.08 20.51 6.43
N VAL A 67 -1.90 21.31 7.49
CA VAL A 67 -1.01 20.95 8.61
C VAL A 67 -1.51 19.70 9.34
N GLY A 68 -2.81 19.61 9.63
CA GLY A 68 -3.39 18.44 10.28
C GLY A 68 -3.17 17.14 9.48
N LEU A 69 -3.37 17.19 8.15
CA LEU A 69 -3.15 16.05 7.27
C LEU A 69 -1.66 15.68 7.18
N ALA A 70 -0.77 16.68 7.09
CA ALA A 70 0.67 16.43 7.07
C ALA A 70 1.15 15.74 8.35
N LEU A 71 0.60 16.11 9.51
CA LEU A 71 0.90 15.44 10.79
C LEU A 71 0.29 14.03 10.88
N ALA A 72 -0.86 13.79 10.26
CA ALA A 72 -1.51 12.48 10.22
C ALA A 72 -0.88 11.50 9.21
N TYR A 73 -0.24 12.01 8.16
CA TYR A 73 0.36 11.21 7.09
C TYR A 73 1.30 10.09 7.57
N PRO A 74 2.31 10.33 8.43
CA PRO A 74 3.22 9.27 8.87
C PRO A 74 2.51 8.15 9.64
N LEU A 75 1.44 8.46 10.37
CA LEU A 75 0.65 7.45 11.09
C LEU A 75 -0.10 6.53 10.12
N LEU A 76 -0.58 7.07 9.00
CA LEU A 76 -1.26 6.28 7.97
C LEU A 76 -0.28 5.39 7.20
N VAL A 77 0.87 5.93 6.80
CA VAL A 77 1.87 5.18 6.02
C VAL A 77 2.60 4.15 6.88
N GLY A 78 2.95 4.48 8.12
CA GLY A 78 3.63 3.56 9.04
C GLY A 78 2.81 2.30 9.33
N ASN A 79 1.48 2.44 9.49
CA ASN A 79 0.59 1.30 9.69
C ASN A 79 0.57 0.36 8.49
N HIS A 80 0.67 0.89 7.26
CA HIS A 80 0.73 0.04 6.07
C HIS A 80 2.01 -0.79 6.01
N GLN A 81 3.17 -0.20 6.30
CA GLN A 81 4.44 -0.94 6.32
C GLN A 81 4.44 -2.03 7.40
N GLN A 82 4.00 -1.69 8.62
CA GLN A 82 3.90 -2.65 9.72
C GLN A 82 2.93 -3.79 9.43
N ASN A 83 1.79 -3.49 8.79
CA ASN A 83 0.83 -4.51 8.40
C ASN A 83 1.42 -5.44 7.32
N GLN A 84 2.13 -4.89 6.33
CA GLN A 84 2.82 -5.71 5.32
C GLN A 84 3.87 -6.62 5.96
N GLU A 85 4.70 -6.10 6.88
CA GLU A 85 5.69 -6.89 7.61
C GLU A 85 5.05 -8.04 8.39
N ARG A 86 3.93 -7.78 9.09
CA ARG A 86 3.18 -8.82 9.82
C ARG A 86 2.62 -9.88 8.88
N THR A 87 1.99 -9.47 7.79
CA THR A 87 1.41 -10.41 6.84
C THR A 87 2.49 -11.29 6.17
N ARG A 88 3.69 -10.76 5.90
CA ARG A 88 4.81 -11.58 5.38
C ARG A 88 5.27 -12.65 6.36
N LEU A 89 5.39 -12.28 7.65
CA LEU A 89 5.72 -13.24 8.72
C LEU A 89 4.63 -14.30 8.87
N GLU A 90 3.36 -13.89 8.85
CA GLU A 90 2.22 -14.80 8.92
C GLU A 90 2.21 -15.77 7.73
N HIS A 91 2.46 -15.29 6.50
CA HIS A 91 2.57 -16.12 5.31
C HIS A 91 3.69 -17.16 5.43
N ALA A 92 4.90 -16.73 5.81
CA ALA A 92 6.04 -17.62 5.99
C ALA A 92 5.76 -18.69 7.06
N SER A 93 5.17 -18.29 8.19
CA SER A 93 4.80 -19.22 9.27
C SER A 93 3.74 -20.24 8.84
N THR A 94 2.78 -19.82 8.01
CA THR A 94 1.70 -20.68 7.50
C THR A 94 2.27 -21.70 6.51
N LEU A 95 3.13 -21.26 5.59
CA LEU A 95 3.85 -22.14 4.68
C LEU A 95 4.72 -23.14 5.43
N TYR A 96 5.44 -22.69 6.47
CA TYR A 96 6.25 -23.58 7.31
C TYR A 96 5.41 -24.67 7.97
N ARG A 97 4.28 -24.31 8.61
CA ARG A 97 3.39 -25.29 9.24
C ARG A 97 2.83 -26.30 8.24
N ALA A 98 2.53 -25.87 7.01
CA ALA A 98 2.09 -26.77 5.95
C ALA A 98 3.20 -27.74 5.53
N CYS A 99 4.44 -27.24 5.42
CA CYS A 99 5.62 -28.08 5.15
C CYS A 99 5.90 -29.07 6.29
N GLU A 100 5.75 -28.66 7.55
CA GLU A 100 5.92 -29.53 8.71
C GLU A 100 4.84 -30.64 8.74
N ALA A 101 3.58 -30.28 8.46
CA ALA A 101 2.50 -31.25 8.33
C ALA A 101 2.78 -32.27 7.20
N TYR A 102 3.30 -31.79 6.06
CA TYR A 102 3.73 -32.66 4.98
C TYR A 102 4.86 -33.61 5.41
N ALA A 103 5.88 -33.11 6.11
CA ALA A 103 7.01 -33.90 6.54
C ALA A 103 6.61 -35.03 7.51
N ARG A 104 5.71 -34.73 8.46
CA ARG A 104 5.16 -35.75 9.38
C ARG A 104 4.47 -36.90 8.64
N ASP A 105 3.78 -36.61 7.56
CA ASP A 105 3.08 -37.62 6.73
C ASP A 105 4.03 -38.35 5.76
N HIS A 106 5.24 -37.84 5.51
CA HIS A 106 6.19 -38.34 4.51
C HIS A 106 7.55 -38.77 5.08
N GLY A 107 7.60 -39.16 6.36
CA GLY A 107 8.81 -39.70 6.99
C GLY A 107 9.91 -38.65 7.15
N ASP A 108 9.55 -37.49 7.69
CA ASP A 108 10.44 -36.35 7.98
C ASP A 108 11.13 -35.76 6.73
N ARG A 109 10.51 -35.94 5.57
CA ARG A 109 10.93 -35.35 4.30
C ARG A 109 10.08 -34.15 3.96
N TYR A 110 10.71 -33.00 3.82
CA TYR A 110 10.05 -31.79 3.37
C TYR A 110 9.65 -31.84 1.88
N PRO A 111 8.68 -31.03 1.43
CA PRO A 111 8.27 -31.00 0.03
C PRO A 111 9.40 -30.46 -0.87
N GLY A 112 9.57 -31.05 -2.05
CA GLY A 112 10.52 -30.58 -3.06
C GLY A 112 9.97 -29.43 -3.93
N SER A 113 8.65 -29.24 -3.93
CA SER A 113 7.98 -28.15 -4.64
C SER A 113 6.68 -27.73 -3.94
N TRP A 114 6.26 -26.48 -4.15
CA TRP A 114 5.03 -25.95 -3.56
C TRP A 114 3.78 -26.71 -3.97
N ASP A 115 3.76 -27.29 -5.19
CA ASP A 115 2.61 -28.05 -5.69
C ASP A 115 2.30 -29.30 -4.87
N GLN A 116 3.29 -29.85 -4.15
CA GLN A 116 3.09 -31.01 -3.26
C GLN A 116 2.25 -30.67 -2.01
N LEU A 117 2.14 -29.38 -1.67
CA LEU A 117 1.29 -28.92 -0.57
C LEU A 117 -0.17 -28.71 -1.01
N ARG A 118 -0.44 -28.61 -2.31
CA ARG A 118 -1.78 -28.34 -2.85
C ARG A 118 -2.77 -29.45 -2.48
N GLY A 119 -3.96 -29.05 -2.09
CA GLY A 119 -5.07 -29.94 -1.76
C GLY A 119 -5.07 -30.33 -0.29
N ARG A 120 -4.22 -31.29 0.10
CA ARG A 120 -4.29 -31.90 1.44
C ARG A 120 -3.81 -30.97 2.56
N TYR A 121 -2.78 -30.17 2.33
CA TYR A 121 -2.18 -29.32 3.36
C TYR A 121 -2.60 -27.86 3.23
N LEU A 122 -2.77 -27.37 2.00
CA LEU A 122 -3.25 -26.03 1.70
C LEU A 122 -4.24 -26.10 0.53
N SER A 123 -5.31 -25.31 0.58
CA SER A 123 -6.17 -25.17 -0.60
C SER A 123 -5.40 -24.50 -1.74
N PRO A 124 -5.71 -24.77 -3.02
CA PRO A 124 -5.03 -24.11 -4.14
C PRO A 124 -5.10 -22.59 -4.07
N ALA A 125 -6.24 -22.03 -3.64
CA ALA A 125 -6.43 -20.60 -3.49
C ALA A 125 -5.58 -20.01 -2.36
N ASP A 126 -5.47 -20.72 -1.22
CA ASP A 126 -4.63 -20.27 -0.11
C ASP A 126 -3.16 -20.32 -0.49
N LEU A 127 -2.70 -21.40 -1.16
CA LEU A 127 -1.32 -21.50 -1.62
C LEU A 127 -0.99 -20.38 -2.61
N GLU A 128 -1.87 -20.12 -3.58
CA GLU A 128 -1.69 -19.01 -4.54
C GLU A 128 -1.68 -17.65 -3.83
N SER A 129 -2.55 -17.43 -2.85
CA SER A 129 -2.56 -16.20 -2.06
C SER A 129 -1.30 -16.04 -1.19
N LEU A 130 -0.75 -17.12 -0.66
CA LEU A 130 0.46 -17.11 0.17
C LEU A 130 1.72 -16.87 -0.69
N LEU A 131 1.74 -17.42 -1.91
CA LEU A 131 2.83 -17.28 -2.87
C LEU A 131 2.73 -16.03 -3.74
N ALA A 132 1.56 -15.40 -3.85
CA ALA A 132 1.41 -14.12 -4.52
C ALA A 132 2.25 -13.07 -3.78
N GLY A 133 3.23 -12.48 -4.48
CA GLY A 133 4.09 -11.45 -3.90
C GLY A 133 3.28 -10.24 -3.48
N GLN A 134 3.47 -9.76 -2.24
CA GLN A 134 2.93 -8.47 -1.82
C GLN A 134 3.55 -7.28 -2.58
N TYR A 135 4.58 -7.54 -3.39
CA TYR A 135 5.26 -6.57 -4.24
C TYR A 135 4.52 -6.32 -5.56
N ASP A 136 3.51 -7.14 -5.91
CA ASP A 136 2.78 -6.99 -7.17
C ASP A 136 1.68 -5.92 -7.17
N THR A 137 1.49 -5.25 -6.04
CA THR A 137 0.35 -4.33 -5.84
C THR A 137 0.43 -3.02 -6.62
N PHE A 138 1.51 -2.76 -7.36
CA PHE A 138 1.58 -1.57 -8.22
C PHE A 138 0.77 -1.79 -9.51
N PRO A 139 -0.10 -0.82 -9.89
CA PRO A 139 -0.73 -0.84 -11.20
C PRO A 139 0.31 -1.01 -12.31
N GLU A 140 0.00 -1.77 -13.37
CA GLU A 140 0.91 -2.00 -14.50
C GLU A 140 1.46 -0.71 -15.14
N SER A 141 0.67 0.36 -15.11
CA SER A 141 1.10 1.69 -15.55
C SER A 141 2.21 2.28 -14.67
N VAL A 142 2.16 2.03 -13.37
CA VAL A 142 3.18 2.46 -12.39
C VAL A 142 4.41 1.56 -12.49
N LYS A 143 4.25 0.25 -12.63
CA LYS A 143 5.37 -0.69 -12.85
C LYS A 143 6.18 -0.30 -14.10
N ARG A 144 5.52 -0.05 -15.24
CA ARG A 144 6.16 0.41 -16.49
C ARG A 144 6.83 1.77 -16.39
N PHE A 145 6.32 2.65 -15.53
CA PHE A 145 6.92 3.95 -15.29
C PHE A 145 8.16 3.83 -14.41
N LEU A 146 8.09 3.05 -13.34
CA LEU A 146 9.21 2.79 -12.43
C LEU A 146 10.33 1.98 -13.08
N SER A 147 10.00 1.00 -13.92
CA SER A 147 10.99 0.20 -14.66
C SER A 147 11.80 1.02 -15.67
N ARG A 148 11.36 2.25 -16.01
CA ARG A 148 12.13 3.19 -16.83
C ARG A 148 13.04 4.11 -16.01
N LEU A 149 12.82 4.19 -14.69
CA LEU A 149 13.51 5.09 -13.78
C LEU A 149 14.50 4.36 -12.87
N VAL A 150 14.30 3.07 -12.62
CA VAL A 150 15.16 2.23 -11.78
C VAL A 150 15.77 1.14 -12.64
N GLU A 151 17.10 1.09 -12.71
CA GLU A 151 17.84 -0.03 -13.31
C GLU A 151 17.68 -1.26 -12.41
N GLY A 152 16.72 -2.12 -12.75
CA GLY A 152 16.49 -3.41 -12.11
C GLY A 152 15.38 -4.13 -12.88
N GLU A 153 15.61 -5.39 -13.23
CA GLU A 153 14.56 -6.15 -13.92
C GLU A 153 13.36 -6.33 -12.98
N PRO A 154 12.14 -5.93 -13.40
CA PRO A 154 10.95 -6.17 -12.61
C PRO A 154 10.77 -7.68 -12.46
N LYS A 155 10.53 -8.13 -11.22
CA LYS A 155 10.19 -9.53 -10.92
C LYS A 155 9.05 -9.99 -11.83
N SER A 156 9.20 -11.15 -12.46
CA SER A 156 8.13 -11.71 -13.29
C SER A 156 6.89 -11.96 -12.41
N PRO A 157 5.67 -11.60 -12.84
CA PRO A 157 4.45 -11.82 -12.07
C PRO A 157 4.19 -13.30 -11.76
N ASP A 158 4.85 -14.20 -12.48
CA ASP A 158 4.72 -15.65 -12.30
C ASP A 158 5.71 -16.23 -11.28
N GLU A 159 6.63 -15.42 -10.74
CA GLU A 159 7.66 -15.91 -9.82
C GLU A 159 7.17 -15.86 -8.36
N PRO A 160 7.18 -17.00 -7.63
CA PRO A 160 6.63 -17.06 -6.29
C PRO A 160 7.32 -16.11 -5.32
N ALA A 161 6.57 -15.59 -4.34
CA ALA A 161 7.08 -14.75 -3.27
C ALA A 161 8.07 -15.46 -2.35
N PHE A 162 7.95 -16.79 -2.25
CA PHE A 162 8.76 -17.62 -1.38
C PHE A 162 9.41 -18.76 -2.16
N GLN A 163 10.64 -19.08 -1.78
CA GLN A 163 11.41 -20.19 -2.31
C GLN A 163 11.71 -21.19 -1.20
N LEU A 164 11.61 -22.48 -1.54
CA LEU A 164 12.14 -23.57 -0.73
C LEU A 164 13.64 -23.65 -0.98
N VAL A 165 14.44 -23.36 0.03
CA VAL A 165 15.90 -23.43 -0.05
C VAL A 165 16.37 -24.64 0.76
N PRO A 166 16.92 -25.69 0.13
CA PRO A 166 17.57 -26.77 0.86
C PRO A 166 18.79 -26.20 1.59
N HIS A 167 18.98 -26.59 2.86
CA HIS A 167 20.11 -26.08 3.63
C HIS A 167 21.39 -26.85 3.32
N ASP A 168 22.43 -26.17 2.81
CA ASP A 168 23.74 -26.74 2.43
C ASP A 168 24.65 -27.17 3.59
N ARG A 169 24.13 -27.43 4.80
CA ARG A 169 24.98 -28.03 5.83
C ARG A 169 25.37 -29.44 5.38
N PRO A 170 26.56 -29.97 5.71
CA PRO A 170 26.88 -31.36 5.48
C PRO A 170 25.99 -32.22 6.38
N ILE A 171 24.83 -32.59 5.85
CA ILE A 171 23.90 -33.54 6.46
C ILE A 171 24.28 -34.91 5.91
N LEU A 172 24.15 -35.96 6.74
CA LEU A 172 24.23 -37.34 6.24
C LEU A 172 23.29 -37.45 5.03
N ARG A 173 23.66 -38.21 3.97
CA ARG A 173 22.83 -38.37 2.75
C ARG A 173 21.38 -38.79 3.04
N GLU A 174 21.15 -39.39 4.20
CA GLU A 174 19.84 -39.81 4.69
C GLU A 174 18.96 -38.65 5.19
N LEU A 175 19.53 -37.47 5.43
CA LEU A 175 18.90 -36.28 6.03
C LEU A 175 18.90 -35.05 5.09
N GLU A 176 19.32 -35.22 3.84
CA GLU A 176 19.40 -34.16 2.83
C GLU A 176 18.04 -33.47 2.56
N GLY A 177 16.93 -34.15 2.89
CA GLY A 177 15.56 -33.62 2.80
C GLY A 177 14.96 -33.10 4.10
N SER A 178 15.72 -33.05 5.21
CA SER A 178 15.21 -32.77 6.56
C SER A 178 15.59 -31.39 7.11
N VAL A 179 16.36 -30.58 6.37
CA VAL A 179 16.70 -29.20 6.75
C VAL A 179 16.29 -28.26 5.62
N MET A 180 15.11 -27.66 5.76
CA MET A 180 14.52 -26.78 4.75
C MET A 180 14.38 -25.37 5.32
N VAL A 181 14.73 -24.37 4.52
CA VAL A 181 14.54 -22.96 4.84
C VAL A 181 13.55 -22.36 3.84
N ILE A 182 12.53 -21.66 4.35
CA ILE A 182 11.62 -20.89 3.49
C ILE A 182 12.16 -19.47 3.44
N ARG A 183 12.54 -19.02 2.25
CA ARG A 183 13.10 -17.68 2.04
C ARG A 183 12.19 -16.86 1.16
N GLU A 184 11.90 -15.64 1.59
CA GLU A 184 11.23 -14.64 0.75
C GLU A 184 12.16 -14.18 -0.40
N ILE A 185 11.63 -14.17 -1.63
CA ILE A 185 12.26 -13.57 -2.81
C ILE A 185 11.78 -12.12 -2.90
N ALA A 186 12.62 -11.19 -2.44
CA ALA A 186 12.35 -9.75 -2.47
C ALA A 186 13.23 -9.01 -3.48
N PRO A 187 12.70 -7.94 -4.11
CA PRO A 187 13.47 -7.07 -5.00
C PRO A 187 14.57 -6.29 -4.24
N PRO A 188 15.59 -5.76 -4.95
CA PRO A 188 16.80 -5.19 -4.33
C PRO A 188 16.56 -3.92 -3.50
N ASP A 189 15.44 -3.23 -3.72
CA ASP A 189 15.02 -2.06 -2.94
C ASP A 189 14.53 -2.40 -1.53
N VAL A 190 14.22 -3.68 -1.28
CA VAL A 190 13.78 -4.17 0.03
C VAL A 190 14.99 -4.42 0.92
N GLU A 191 14.98 -3.85 2.13
CA GLU A 191 16.09 -3.98 3.09
C GLU A 191 16.26 -5.37 3.69
N ARG A 192 15.13 -6.02 4.00
CA ARG A 192 15.11 -7.26 4.77
C ARG A 192 14.14 -8.26 4.15
N VAL A 193 14.49 -9.53 4.22
CA VAL A 193 13.69 -10.66 3.77
C VAL A 193 13.27 -11.52 4.96
N VAL A 194 12.06 -12.08 4.89
CA VAL A 194 11.62 -13.07 5.88
C VAL A 194 12.25 -14.43 5.58
N VAL A 195 12.74 -15.08 6.63
CA VAL A 195 13.26 -16.43 6.58
C VAL A 195 12.60 -17.27 7.67
N ALA A 196 12.04 -18.43 7.31
CA ALA A 196 11.58 -19.43 8.26
C ALA A 196 12.55 -20.61 8.29
N TYR A 197 13.04 -20.95 9.49
CA TYR A 197 13.96 -22.06 9.72
C TYR A 197 13.24 -23.37 10.03
N ASP A 198 13.99 -24.47 9.99
CA ASP A 198 13.53 -25.83 10.27
C ASP A 198 12.98 -26.03 11.69
N ASN A 199 13.39 -25.19 12.65
CA ASN A 199 12.89 -25.15 14.03
C ASN A 199 11.56 -24.38 14.20
N GLY A 200 11.01 -23.83 13.12
CA GLY A 200 9.78 -23.03 13.12
C GLY A 200 9.95 -21.58 13.55
N GLU A 201 11.18 -21.15 13.81
CA GLU A 201 11.50 -19.74 14.05
C GLU A 201 11.46 -18.97 12.73
N THR A 202 10.77 -17.83 12.74
CA THR A 202 10.73 -16.87 11.62
C THR A 202 11.48 -15.61 12.02
N THR A 203 12.49 -15.23 11.23
CA THR A 203 13.29 -14.02 11.49
C THR A 203 13.44 -13.15 10.25
N TRP A 204 13.97 -11.94 10.45
CA TRP A 204 14.36 -11.03 9.40
C TRP A 204 15.86 -11.18 9.10
N LEU A 205 16.19 -11.38 7.83
CA LEU A 205 17.57 -11.36 7.34
C LEU A 205 17.78 -10.11 6.47
N ALA A 206 19.00 -9.57 6.43
CA ALA A 206 19.36 -8.58 5.42
C ALA A 206 19.15 -9.17 4.03
N ASN A 207 18.56 -8.39 3.11
CA ASN A 207 18.33 -8.84 1.75
C ASN A 207 19.67 -9.00 1.02
N PRO A 208 20.08 -10.22 0.64
CA PRO A 208 21.37 -10.42 -0.02
C PRO A 208 21.39 -9.88 -1.46
N ASN A 209 20.24 -9.49 -2.02
CA ASN A 209 20.15 -8.84 -3.33
C ASN A 209 20.43 -7.33 -3.25
N ARG A 210 20.60 -6.78 -2.04
CA ARG A 210 20.89 -5.36 -1.81
C ARG A 210 22.41 -5.21 -1.62
N GLU A 211 23.12 -4.93 -2.71
CA GLU A 211 24.57 -4.60 -2.70
C GLU A 211 24.85 -3.21 -2.09
#